data_AF-A0A445MYL5-F1
#
_entry.id   AF-A0A445MYL5-F1
#
_cell.length_a   1.000
_cell.length_b   1.000
_cell.length_c   1.000
_cell.angle_alpha   90.00
_cell.angle_beta   90.00
_cell.angle_gamma   90.00
#
_symmetry.space_group_name_H-M   'P 1'
#
loop_
_entity.id
_entity.type
_entity.pdbx_description
1 polymer ?
#
loop_
_entity_poly.entity_id
_entity_poly.type
_entity_poly.pdbx_seq_one_letter_code
_entity_poly.pdbx_strand_id
1 'polypeptide(L)'
;MHELSSDHRVNIREDLMGTVTKQRSANEVVKIIKGPKSLRCISCGSDLKKPRRRYCSDECCRKINWVLSLSKGLLRAFNTRYAAFYFTEGHVVLDVLPVWSKVISRFACERTAGLKPADDLKSLVLQSGKEWYELVNKRMSKSHASQSLLIKGHNNKIDPNSLRPNRKNLPRLSARESACLKILRMKKEELSSEGHANKINAAYRKLAKVHHPDMGGDAEKFKQLNAAHKQMLLWAENPLFVSRKALEECWSYDAHTNIWSPPL
;
A
#
# COMPACT_ATOMS: atom_id res chain seq x y z
N MET A 1 -77.09 -12.88 21.75
CA MET A 1 -77.75 -13.83 20.82
C MET A 1 -76.71 -14.27 19.80
N HIS A 2 -76.39 -15.58 19.81
CA HIS A 2 -75.70 -16.39 18.79
C HIS A 2 -74.31 -15.90 18.33
N GLU A 3 -73.19 -16.46 18.78
CA GLU A 3 -72.67 -17.84 18.62
C GLU A 3 -72.80 -18.43 17.21
N LEU A 4 -71.63 -18.73 16.62
CA LEU A 4 -71.16 -19.99 15.98
C LEU A 4 -70.09 -19.63 14.92
N SER A 5 -68.80 -19.84 15.18
CA SER A 5 -68.05 -21.12 15.21
C SER A 5 -67.73 -21.67 13.82
N SER A 6 -66.44 -21.83 13.54
CA SER A 6 -65.76 -22.93 12.79
C SER A 6 -64.36 -22.44 12.39
N ASP A 7 -63.34 -22.57 13.24
CA ASP A 7 -62.45 -23.74 13.37
C ASP A 7 -61.96 -24.32 12.04
N HIS A 8 -60.65 -24.18 11.76
CA HIS A 8 -59.82 -25.30 11.28
C HIS A 8 -58.31 -25.09 11.52
N ARG A 9 -57.85 -25.81 12.56
CA ARG A 9 -56.69 -26.72 12.61
C ARG A 9 -55.27 -26.18 12.38
N VAL A 10 -54.60 -26.05 13.53
CA VAL A 10 -53.18 -26.28 13.81
C VAL A 10 -52.58 -27.45 13.01
N ASN A 11 -51.37 -27.27 12.49
CA ASN A 11 -50.41 -28.37 12.40
C ASN A 11 -48.99 -27.89 12.73
N ILE A 12 -48.62 -28.14 13.99
CA ILE A 12 -47.26 -28.11 14.51
C ILE A 12 -46.60 -29.41 14.06
N ARG A 13 -45.46 -29.30 13.36
CA ARG A 13 -44.47 -30.38 13.32
C ARG A 13 -43.11 -29.78 13.65
N GLU A 14 -42.76 -29.92 14.93
CA GLU A 14 -41.38 -30.06 15.38
C GLU A 14 -40.80 -31.32 14.71
N ASP A 15 -39.66 -31.17 14.04
CA ASP A 15 -38.70 -32.26 13.87
C ASP A 15 -37.33 -31.73 14.27
N LEU A 16 -37.01 -31.95 15.55
CA LEU A 16 -35.64 -32.05 16.01
C LEU A 16 -34.99 -33.26 15.32
N MET A 17 -33.87 -33.06 14.64
CA MET A 17 -32.66 -33.89 14.79
C MET A 17 -31.58 -33.50 13.78
N GLY A 18 -30.34 -33.41 14.28
CA GLY A 18 -29.14 -33.65 13.45
C GLY A 18 -28.31 -32.43 13.10
N THR A 19 -27.72 -31.77 14.10
CA THR A 19 -26.49 -30.99 13.92
C THR A 19 -25.36 -31.92 13.45
N VAL A 20 -25.16 -31.99 12.13
CA VAL A 20 -23.94 -32.57 11.55
C VAL A 20 -22.97 -31.43 11.26
N THR A 21 -22.07 -31.23 12.20
CA THR A 21 -20.83 -30.46 12.07
C THR A 21 -20.03 -31.02 10.88
N LYS A 22 -19.94 -30.27 9.78
CA LYS A 22 -19.01 -30.60 8.69
C LYS A 22 -17.95 -29.51 8.59
N GLN A 23 -16.91 -29.68 9.41
CA GLN A 23 -15.61 -29.09 9.17
C GLN A 23 -15.12 -29.53 7.78
N ARG A 24 -14.95 -28.56 6.88
CA ARG A 24 -14.09 -28.70 5.70
C ARG A 24 -13.06 -27.58 5.74
N SER A 25 -11.82 -28.03 5.94
CA SER A 25 -10.60 -27.26 5.79
C SER A 25 -10.22 -27.12 4.32
N ALA A 26 -9.17 -26.30 4.12
CA ALA A 26 -8.26 -26.23 2.98
C ALA A 26 -8.55 -25.18 1.90
N ASN A 27 -7.89 -24.04 2.10
CA ASN A 27 -7.12 -23.33 1.06
C ASN A 27 -7.81 -23.16 -0.30
N GLU A 28 -8.88 -22.37 -0.33
CA GLU A 28 -9.19 -21.66 -1.56
C GLU A 28 -8.23 -20.47 -1.67
N VAL A 29 -7.22 -20.62 -2.52
CA VAL A 29 -6.36 -19.51 -2.95
C VAL A 29 -7.28 -18.50 -3.61
N VAL A 30 -7.71 -17.50 -2.86
CA VAL A 30 -8.38 -16.32 -3.39
C VAL A 30 -7.44 -15.74 -4.44
N LYS A 31 -7.74 -16.02 -5.70
CA LYS A 31 -7.14 -15.30 -6.82
C LYS A 31 -7.52 -13.85 -6.57
N ILE A 32 -6.55 -13.05 -6.15
CA ILE A 32 -6.69 -11.60 -6.13
C ILE A 32 -6.82 -11.20 -7.60
N ILE A 33 -8.06 -11.18 -8.08
CA ILE A 33 -8.42 -10.55 -9.34
C ILE A 33 -8.05 -9.09 -9.11
N LYS A 34 -6.95 -8.63 -9.74
CA LYS A 34 -6.60 -7.22 -9.76
C LYS A 34 -7.82 -6.52 -10.35
N GLY A 35 -8.57 -5.83 -9.50
CA GLY A 35 -9.73 -5.04 -9.92
C GLY A 35 -9.34 -4.09 -11.06
N PRO A 36 -10.30 -3.68 -11.90
CA PRO A 36 -10.03 -2.71 -12.95
C PRO A 36 -9.39 -1.48 -12.32
N LYS A 37 -8.17 -1.14 -12.79
CA LYS A 37 -7.47 0.07 -12.34
C LYS A 37 -8.42 1.26 -12.51
N SER A 38 -8.59 2.06 -11.47
CA SER A 38 -9.52 3.18 -11.50
C SER A 38 -9.26 4.03 -12.75
N LEU A 39 -10.32 4.25 -13.54
CA LEU A 39 -10.23 5.02 -14.78
C LEU A 39 -10.27 6.53 -14.49
N ARG A 40 -9.70 6.94 -13.34
CA ARG A 40 -9.79 8.28 -12.79
C ARG A 40 -8.40 8.88 -12.58
N CYS A 41 -8.32 10.20 -12.72
CA CYS A 41 -7.11 10.97 -12.49
C CYS A 41 -6.71 10.92 -11.00
N ILE A 42 -5.49 10.48 -10.70
CA ILE A 42 -4.99 10.39 -9.30
C ILE A 42 -4.75 11.75 -8.63
N SER A 43 -4.88 12.84 -9.38
CA SER A 43 -4.67 14.22 -8.91
C SER A 43 -5.98 14.96 -8.67
N CYS A 44 -6.98 14.75 -9.55
CA CYS A 44 -8.24 15.51 -9.48
C CYS A 44 -9.51 14.66 -9.52
N GLY A 45 -9.41 13.35 -9.68
CA GLY A 45 -10.56 12.44 -9.72
C GLY A 45 -11.33 12.39 -11.05
N SER A 46 -11.03 13.27 -12.01
CA SER A 46 -11.70 13.29 -13.32
C SER A 46 -11.46 12.01 -14.12
N ASP A 47 -12.47 11.59 -14.88
CA ASP A 47 -12.37 10.39 -15.73
C ASP A 47 -11.29 10.53 -16.81
N LEU A 48 -10.63 9.42 -17.09
CA LEU A 48 -9.53 9.32 -18.03
C LEU A 48 -10.00 8.68 -19.34
N LYS A 49 -9.59 9.28 -20.46
CA LYS A 49 -9.95 8.77 -21.79
C LYS A 49 -9.27 7.44 -22.17
N LYS A 50 -8.21 7.03 -21.46
CA LYS A 50 -7.40 5.85 -21.80
C LYS A 50 -7.00 5.06 -20.55
N PRO A 51 -7.05 3.71 -20.60
CA PRO A 51 -6.51 2.88 -19.53
C PRO A 51 -4.99 3.08 -19.40
N ARG A 52 -4.45 2.96 -18.18
CA ARG A 52 -3.04 3.19 -17.78
C ARG A 52 -2.57 4.64 -17.64
N ARG A 53 -3.32 5.63 -18.13
CA ARG A 53 -2.98 7.04 -17.85
C ARG A 53 -3.19 7.31 -16.36
N ARG A 54 -2.34 8.14 -15.74
CA ARG A 54 -2.47 8.52 -14.32
C ARG A 54 -3.13 9.89 -14.11
N TYR A 55 -2.91 10.81 -15.06
CA TYR A 55 -3.36 12.20 -14.96
C TYR A 55 -4.20 12.60 -16.17
N CYS A 56 -5.22 13.44 -15.98
CA CYS A 56 -6.04 13.96 -17.08
C CYS A 56 -5.26 14.92 -18.00
N SER A 57 -4.28 15.67 -17.45
CA SER A 57 -3.40 16.58 -18.17
C SER A 57 -2.04 16.75 -17.48
N ASP A 58 -1.05 17.26 -18.22
CA ASP A 58 0.29 17.54 -17.66
C ASP A 58 0.26 18.67 -16.64
N GLU A 59 -0.63 19.64 -16.82
CA GLU A 59 -0.88 20.68 -15.83
C GLU A 59 -1.38 20.08 -14.52
N CYS A 60 -2.31 19.13 -14.58
CA CYS A 60 -2.85 18.46 -13.39
C CYS A 60 -1.77 17.66 -12.65
N CYS A 61 -0.85 17.04 -13.40
CA CYS A 61 0.34 16.36 -12.85
C CYS A 61 1.30 17.36 -12.19
N ARG A 62 1.69 18.43 -12.90
CA ARG A 62 2.61 19.45 -12.38
C ARG A 62 2.06 20.11 -11.12
N LYS A 63 0.78 20.46 -11.12
CA LYS A 63 0.11 21.14 -10.01
C LYS A 63 0.15 20.31 -8.72
N ILE A 64 -0.29 19.04 -8.77
CA ILE A 64 -0.28 18.21 -7.55
C ILE A 64 1.13 17.97 -7.03
N ASN A 65 2.11 17.71 -7.92
CA ASN A 65 3.49 17.52 -7.49
C ASN A 65 4.08 18.78 -6.86
N TRP A 66 3.75 19.97 -7.38
CA TRP A 66 4.14 21.24 -6.79
C TRP A 66 3.55 21.43 -5.39
N VAL A 67 2.24 21.18 -5.20
CA VAL A 67 1.58 21.30 -3.89
C VAL A 67 2.12 20.28 -2.88
N LEU A 68 2.34 19.04 -3.31
CA LEU A 68 2.97 18.02 -2.47
C LEU A 68 4.40 18.45 -2.08
N SER A 69 5.16 19.03 -3.00
CA SER A 69 6.48 19.59 -2.68
C SER A 69 6.40 20.74 -1.66
N LEU A 70 5.44 21.65 -1.83
CA LEU A 70 5.16 22.76 -0.90
C LEU A 70 4.86 22.24 0.52
N SER A 71 4.07 21.17 0.65
CA SER A 71 3.71 20.58 1.95
C SER A 71 4.91 20.11 2.77
N LYS A 72 6.06 19.80 2.13
CA LYS A 72 7.25 19.30 2.83
C LYS A 72 7.76 20.26 3.91
N GLY A 73 7.61 21.58 3.72
CA GLY A 73 8.00 22.56 4.73
C GLY A 73 7.22 22.37 6.04
N LEU A 74 5.90 22.24 5.94
CA LEU A 74 5.02 21.97 7.07
C LEU A 74 5.32 20.61 7.71
N LEU A 75 5.51 19.56 6.89
CA LEU A 75 5.81 18.22 7.40
C LEU A 75 7.13 18.18 8.20
N ARG A 76 8.14 18.95 7.77
CA ARG A 76 9.40 19.09 8.53
C ARG A 76 9.19 19.84 9.84
N ALA A 77 8.40 20.92 9.84
CA ALA A 77 8.05 21.63 11.07
C ALA A 77 7.36 20.72 12.09
N PHE A 78 6.50 19.81 11.61
CA PHE A 78 5.79 18.82 12.42
C PHE A 78 6.64 17.62 12.87
N ASN A 79 7.91 17.56 12.47
CA ASN A 79 8.77 16.38 12.68
C ASN A 79 8.07 15.09 12.22
N THR A 80 7.48 15.14 11.03
CA THR A 80 6.70 14.06 10.42
C THR A 80 7.58 12.86 10.12
N ARG A 81 7.12 11.65 10.45
CA ARG A 81 7.73 10.38 10.01
C ARG A 81 7.11 9.89 8.70
N TYR A 82 5.78 9.83 8.67
CA TYR A 82 5.00 9.44 7.49
C TYR A 82 3.82 10.39 7.33
N ALA A 83 3.40 10.65 6.09
CA ALA A 83 2.13 11.31 5.83
C ALA A 83 1.43 10.65 4.65
N ALA A 84 0.11 10.80 4.58
CA ALA A 84 -0.65 10.47 3.38
C ALA A 84 -1.56 11.62 2.99
N PHE A 85 -1.67 11.84 1.70
CA PHE A 85 -2.63 12.75 1.11
C PHE A 85 -3.61 11.96 0.23
N TYR A 86 -4.89 12.22 0.42
CA TYR A 86 -5.95 11.69 -0.41
C TYR A 86 -7.14 12.65 -0.43
N PHE A 87 -8.07 12.39 -1.33
CA PHE A 87 -9.29 13.18 -1.46
C PHE A 87 -10.47 12.27 -1.79
N THR A 88 -11.65 12.75 -1.43
CA THR A 88 -12.93 12.13 -1.74
C THR A 88 -13.76 13.10 -2.60
N GLU A 89 -15.03 12.79 -2.81
CA GLU A 89 -15.95 13.72 -3.47
C GLU A 89 -16.18 14.99 -2.63
N GLY A 90 -16.21 14.87 -1.30
CA GLY A 90 -16.51 16.00 -0.41
C GLY A 90 -15.33 16.61 0.33
N HIS A 91 -14.20 15.90 0.48
CA HIS A 91 -13.10 16.35 1.35
C HIS A 91 -11.72 16.11 0.76
N VAL A 92 -10.76 16.97 1.11
CA VAL A 92 -9.33 16.69 1.02
C VAL A 92 -8.77 16.39 2.40
N VAL A 93 -7.85 15.43 2.48
CA VAL A 93 -7.31 14.95 3.75
C VAL A 93 -5.80 14.79 3.66
N LEU A 94 -5.11 15.33 4.66
CA LEU A 94 -3.70 15.14 4.93
C LEU A 94 -3.55 14.50 6.31
N ASP A 95 -3.22 13.21 6.32
CA ASP A 95 -2.93 12.46 7.54
C ASP A 95 -1.44 12.50 7.83
N VAL A 96 -1.06 12.85 9.06
CA VAL A 96 0.34 13.04 9.49
C VAL A 96 0.63 12.14 10.69
N LEU A 97 1.72 11.39 10.61
CA LEU A 97 2.25 10.60 11.72
C LEU A 97 3.64 11.14 12.10
N PRO A 98 3.77 11.90 13.21
CA PRO A 98 5.05 12.46 13.64
C PRO A 98 5.95 11.39 14.29
N VAL A 99 7.26 11.66 14.36
CA VAL A 99 8.25 10.71 14.91
C VAL A 99 8.00 10.38 16.38
N TRP A 100 7.51 11.34 17.15
CA TRP A 100 7.32 11.25 18.60
C TRP A 100 5.94 10.70 19.01
N SER A 101 5.00 10.53 18.08
CA SER A 101 3.66 10.01 18.36
C SER A 101 3.42 8.67 17.68
N LYS A 102 2.57 7.85 18.29
CA LYS A 102 1.98 6.69 17.63
C LYS A 102 0.61 6.99 17.04
N VAL A 103 0.06 8.19 17.23
CA VAL A 103 -1.29 8.57 16.79
C VAL A 103 -1.20 9.39 15.51
N ILE A 104 -2.14 9.15 14.59
CA ILE A 104 -2.29 9.93 13.35
C ILE A 104 -3.01 11.24 13.68
N SER A 105 -2.44 12.34 13.19
CA SER A 105 -3.08 13.66 13.18
C SER A 105 -3.70 13.91 11.81
N ARG A 106 -5.02 14.08 11.75
CA ARG A 106 -5.75 14.33 10.51
C ARG A 106 -5.98 15.83 10.34
N PHE A 107 -5.55 16.35 9.20
CA PHE A 107 -5.91 17.68 8.70
C PHE A 107 -6.86 17.48 7.53
N ALA A 108 -8.07 18.03 7.59
CA ALA A 108 -9.06 17.87 6.54
C ALA A 108 -9.81 19.18 6.32
N CYS A 109 -10.23 19.41 5.09
CA CYS A 109 -11.20 20.46 4.77
C CYS A 109 -12.17 19.96 3.69
N GLU A 110 -13.33 20.59 3.63
CA GLU A 110 -14.29 20.37 2.55
C GLU A 110 -13.69 20.81 1.21
N ARG A 111 -14.14 20.16 0.14
CA ARG A 111 -13.75 20.51 -1.22
C ARG A 111 -14.50 21.75 -1.66
N THR A 112 -13.76 22.70 -2.21
CA THR A 112 -14.37 23.90 -2.77
C THR A 112 -14.93 23.59 -4.15
N ALA A 113 -16.19 23.94 -4.38
CA ALA A 113 -16.83 23.75 -5.69
C ALA A 113 -16.02 24.43 -6.81
N GLY A 114 -15.75 23.70 -7.88
CA GLY A 114 -14.95 24.19 -9.01
C GLY A 114 -13.42 24.15 -8.82
N LEU A 115 -12.92 23.92 -7.60
CA LEU A 115 -11.48 23.76 -7.36
C LEU A 115 -11.04 22.30 -7.51
N LYS A 116 -9.77 22.13 -7.91
CA LYS A 116 -9.13 20.82 -7.94
C LYS A 116 -8.65 20.47 -6.53
N PRO A 117 -8.61 19.17 -6.14
CA PRO A 117 -8.08 18.75 -4.84
C PRO A 117 -6.68 19.29 -4.51
N ALA A 118 -5.84 19.53 -5.52
CA ALA A 118 -4.54 20.16 -5.31
C ALA A 118 -4.65 21.60 -4.76
N ASP A 119 -5.66 22.36 -5.18
CA ASP A 119 -5.91 23.72 -4.67
C ASP A 119 -6.40 23.69 -3.23
N ASP A 120 -7.35 22.81 -2.92
CA ASP A 120 -7.85 22.63 -1.55
C ASP A 120 -6.71 22.17 -0.61
N LEU A 121 -5.85 21.25 -1.07
CA LEU A 121 -4.64 20.84 -0.33
C LEU A 121 -3.68 22.02 -0.12
N LYS A 122 -3.47 22.85 -1.13
CA LYS A 122 -2.62 24.05 -1.02
C LYS A 122 -3.16 24.97 0.08
N SER A 123 -4.47 25.24 0.07
CA SER A 123 -5.12 26.06 1.08
C SER A 123 -4.98 25.44 2.48
N LEU A 124 -5.21 24.14 2.62
CA LEU A 124 -5.04 23.40 3.88
C LEU A 124 -3.61 23.53 4.43
N VAL A 125 -2.59 23.35 3.58
CA VAL A 125 -1.17 23.45 3.95
C VAL A 125 -0.81 24.88 4.37
N LEU A 126 -1.24 25.88 3.61
CA LEU A 126 -0.95 27.29 3.91
C LEU A 126 -1.63 27.74 5.21
N GLN A 127 -2.89 27.34 5.42
CA GLN A 127 -3.63 27.64 6.64
C GLN A 127 -2.98 26.99 7.87
N SER A 128 -2.65 25.70 7.77
CA SER A 128 -1.94 24.99 8.84
C SER A 128 -0.57 25.61 9.14
N GLY A 129 0.15 26.06 8.11
CA GLY A 129 1.41 26.79 8.28
C GLY A 129 1.24 28.13 8.96
N LYS A 130 0.22 28.90 8.59
CA LYS A 130 -0.12 30.18 9.22
C LYS A 130 -0.41 30.01 10.71
N GLU A 131 -1.26 29.05 11.06
CA GLU A 131 -1.58 28.73 12.47
C GLU A 131 -0.33 28.34 13.25
N TRP A 132 0.57 27.56 12.64
CA TRP A 132 1.83 27.18 13.27
C TRP A 132 2.72 28.39 13.55
N TYR A 133 2.87 29.31 12.57
CA TYR A 133 3.63 30.54 12.76
C TYR A 133 3.02 31.46 13.82
N GLU A 134 1.70 31.56 13.89
CA GLU A 134 1.01 32.34 14.93
C GLU A 134 1.30 31.80 16.33
N LEU A 135 1.32 30.47 16.51
CA LEU A 135 1.69 29.86 17.78
C LEU A 135 3.15 30.14 18.16
N VAL A 136 4.07 30.02 17.20
CA VAL A 136 5.49 30.34 17.42
C VAL A 136 5.67 31.81 17.81
N ASN A 137 4.96 32.72 17.14
CA ASN A 137 5.02 34.17 17.42
C ASN A 137 4.44 34.51 18.80
N LYS A 138 3.51 33.71 19.33
CA LYS A 138 2.99 33.79 20.71
C LYS A 138 3.97 33.23 21.76
N ARG A 139 5.28 33.25 21.47
CA ARG A 139 6.39 32.75 22.31
C ARG A 139 6.35 31.24 22.62
N MET A 140 5.63 30.45 21.82
CA MET A 140 5.75 28.99 21.92
C MET A 140 7.04 28.52 21.23
N SER A 141 7.69 27.52 21.80
CA SER A 141 8.76 26.84 21.08
C SER A 141 8.21 26.17 19.81
N LYS A 142 9.03 26.03 18.77
CA LYS A 142 8.64 25.35 17.52
C LYS A 142 8.07 23.95 17.77
N SER A 143 8.67 23.22 18.72
CA SER A 143 8.22 21.88 19.12
C SER A 143 6.81 21.94 19.75
N HIS A 144 6.58 22.84 20.70
CA HIS A 144 5.28 23.01 21.33
C HIS A 144 4.21 23.47 20.34
N ALA A 145 4.53 24.37 19.40
CA ALA A 145 3.60 24.80 18.35
C ALA A 145 3.17 23.61 17.48
N SER A 146 4.13 22.79 17.03
CA SER A 146 3.85 21.56 16.27
C SER A 146 3.01 20.57 17.06
N GLN A 147 3.39 20.31 18.32
CA GLN A 147 2.66 19.40 19.19
C GLN A 147 1.22 19.85 19.41
N SER A 148 1.00 21.14 19.68
CA SER A 148 -0.33 21.72 19.90
C SER A 148 -1.25 21.52 18.69
N LEU A 149 -0.77 21.78 17.47
CA LEU A 149 -1.56 21.56 16.26
C LEU A 149 -1.83 20.10 15.97
N LEU A 150 -0.82 19.23 16.15
CA LEU A 150 -0.97 17.80 15.90
C LEU A 150 -1.95 17.16 16.88
N ILE A 151 -1.90 17.53 18.17
CA ILE A 151 -2.84 17.03 19.19
C ILE A 151 -4.28 17.39 18.85
N LYS A 152 -4.56 18.59 18.32
CA LYS A 152 -5.92 18.97 17.88
C LYS A 152 -6.45 18.06 16.77
N GLY A 153 -5.57 17.59 15.89
CA GLY A 153 -5.91 16.68 14.80
C GLY A 153 -5.85 15.20 15.17
N HIS A 154 -5.48 14.82 16.40
CA HIS A 154 -5.33 13.42 16.80
C HIS A 154 -6.62 12.63 16.56
N ASN A 155 -6.50 11.55 15.80
CA ASN A 155 -7.60 10.65 15.54
C ASN A 155 -7.20 9.21 15.90
N ASN A 156 -7.61 8.81 17.11
CA ASN A 156 -7.34 7.46 17.65
C ASN A 156 -8.10 6.35 16.91
N LYS A 157 -9.04 6.68 16.01
CA LYS A 157 -9.79 5.71 15.23
C LYS A 157 -9.03 5.20 14.00
N ILE A 158 -7.94 5.86 13.61
CA ILE A 158 -7.15 5.48 12.43
C ILE A 158 -5.96 4.63 12.89
N ASP A 159 -5.83 3.41 12.35
CA ASP A 159 -4.68 2.56 12.62
C ASP A 159 -3.39 3.23 12.10
N PRO A 160 -2.40 3.53 12.96
CA PRO A 160 -1.11 4.10 12.57
C PRO A 160 -0.36 3.27 11.53
N ASN A 161 -0.61 1.96 11.44
CA ASN A 161 0.01 1.10 10.44
C ASN A 161 -0.57 1.30 9.03
N SER A 162 -1.74 1.93 8.89
CA SER A 162 -2.34 2.26 7.58
C SER A 162 -1.53 3.28 6.78
N LEU A 163 -0.78 4.17 7.45
CA LEU A 163 0.13 5.13 6.81
C LEU A 163 1.53 4.56 6.59
N ARG A 164 1.86 3.43 7.21
CA ARG A 164 3.19 2.84 7.09
C ARG A 164 3.26 2.11 5.75
N PRO A 165 4.17 2.48 4.85
CA PRO A 165 4.30 1.74 3.63
C PRO A 165 4.70 0.30 3.91
N ASN A 166 4.07 -0.63 3.20
CA ASN A 166 4.28 -2.05 3.42
C ASN A 166 5.77 -2.39 3.18
N ARG A 167 6.50 -2.70 4.26
CA ARG A 167 7.92 -3.10 4.23
C ARG A 167 8.11 -4.51 3.68
N LYS A 168 7.27 -4.94 2.73
CA LYS A 168 7.55 -6.12 1.91
C LYS A 168 8.78 -5.76 1.08
N ASN A 169 9.95 -6.12 1.60
CA ASN A 169 11.23 -6.07 0.92
C ASN A 169 11.16 -6.99 -0.28
N LEU A 170 10.71 -6.46 -1.40
CA LEU A 170 10.65 -7.20 -2.65
C LEU A 170 12.05 -7.18 -3.26
N PRO A 171 12.63 -8.33 -3.64
CA PRO A 171 13.93 -8.36 -4.25
C PRO A 171 13.91 -7.56 -5.56
N ARG A 172 14.82 -6.60 -5.67
CA ARG A 172 15.10 -5.88 -6.89
C ARG A 172 15.93 -6.79 -7.78
N LEU A 173 15.37 -7.18 -8.91
CA LEU A 173 16.04 -8.02 -9.90
C LEU A 173 16.04 -7.30 -11.24
N SER A 174 17.19 -7.33 -11.91
CA SER A 174 17.37 -7.02 -13.33
C SER A 174 16.59 -8.01 -14.21
N ALA A 175 16.51 -7.71 -15.51
CA ALA A 175 15.91 -8.61 -16.49
C ALA A 175 16.62 -9.98 -16.52
N ARG A 176 17.96 -9.97 -16.43
CA ARG A 176 18.80 -11.16 -16.39
C ARG A 176 18.52 -12.02 -15.15
N GLU A 177 18.53 -11.42 -13.97
CA GLU A 177 18.24 -12.14 -12.71
C GLU A 177 16.80 -12.67 -12.67
N SER A 178 15.84 -11.91 -13.22
CA SER A 178 14.46 -12.38 -13.35
C SER A 178 14.34 -13.59 -14.30
N ALA A 179 15.17 -13.67 -15.34
CA ALA A 179 15.25 -14.85 -16.20
C ALA A 179 15.90 -16.03 -15.47
N CYS A 180 16.98 -15.81 -14.72
CA CYS A 180 17.63 -16.84 -13.91
C CYS A 180 16.69 -17.45 -12.87
N LEU A 181 15.83 -16.65 -12.22
CA LEU A 181 14.78 -17.17 -11.32
C LEU A 181 13.78 -18.08 -12.03
N LYS A 182 13.38 -17.74 -13.27
CA LYS A 182 12.47 -18.59 -14.07
C LYS A 182 13.13 -19.94 -14.38
N ILE A 183 14.43 -19.94 -14.71
CA ILE A 183 15.20 -21.17 -14.95
C ILE A 183 15.26 -22.01 -13.68
N LEU A 184 15.50 -21.39 -12.51
CA LEU A 184 15.49 -22.06 -11.21
C LEU A 184 14.07 -22.43 -10.71
N ARG A 185 13.02 -22.05 -11.45
CA ARG A 185 11.60 -22.24 -11.10
C ARG A 185 11.23 -21.68 -9.72
N MET A 186 11.88 -20.59 -9.34
CA MET A 186 11.68 -19.92 -8.04
C MET A 186 10.83 -18.67 -8.21
N LYS A 187 10.00 -18.37 -7.20
CA LYS A 187 9.23 -17.12 -7.12
C LYS A 187 10.05 -16.02 -6.45
N LYS A 188 9.73 -14.76 -6.77
CA LYS A 188 10.44 -13.59 -6.18
C LYS A 188 10.25 -13.52 -4.66
N GLU A 189 9.09 -13.90 -4.18
CA GLU A 189 8.73 -13.85 -2.75
C GLU A 189 9.59 -14.80 -1.91
N GLU A 190 10.13 -15.86 -2.52
CA GLU A 190 11.00 -16.82 -1.84
C GLU A 190 12.38 -16.24 -1.51
N LEU A 191 12.80 -15.17 -2.20
CA LEU A 191 14.03 -14.43 -1.92
C LEU A 191 13.82 -13.34 -0.85
N SER A 192 12.58 -13.05 -0.45
CA SER A 192 12.28 -12.04 0.59
C SER A 192 12.51 -12.54 2.03
N SER A 193 12.73 -13.84 2.21
CA SER A 193 12.97 -14.45 3.53
C SER A 193 14.45 -14.55 3.84
N GLU A 194 14.80 -14.55 5.13
CA GLU A 194 16.14 -14.93 5.59
C GLU A 194 16.54 -16.33 5.04
N GLY A 195 17.81 -16.48 4.68
CA GLY A 195 18.33 -17.73 4.10
C GLY A 195 18.05 -17.91 2.59
N HIS A 196 17.88 -16.83 1.83
CA HIS A 196 17.65 -16.85 0.38
C HIS A 196 18.71 -17.65 -0.40
N ALA A 197 19.99 -17.59 0.01
CA ALA A 197 21.06 -18.39 -0.57
C ALA A 197 20.81 -19.91 -0.46
N ASN A 198 20.31 -20.37 0.69
CA ASN A 198 20.00 -21.79 0.92
C ASN A 198 18.85 -22.27 0.04
N LYS A 199 17.85 -21.40 -0.19
CA LYS A 199 16.73 -21.70 -1.10
C LYS A 199 17.18 -21.78 -2.56
N ILE A 200 18.07 -20.88 -2.98
CA ILE A 200 18.69 -20.93 -4.32
C ILE A 200 19.45 -22.25 -4.50
N ASN A 201 20.25 -22.66 -3.50
CA ASN A 201 20.97 -23.94 -3.51
C ASN A 201 20.03 -25.16 -3.51
N ALA A 202 18.92 -25.10 -2.77
CA ALA A 202 17.93 -26.18 -2.76
C ALA A 202 17.24 -26.33 -4.12
N ALA A 203 16.82 -25.23 -4.73
CA ALA A 203 16.19 -25.23 -6.05
C ALA A 203 17.15 -25.77 -7.13
N TYR A 204 18.41 -25.32 -7.11
CA TYR A 204 19.44 -25.84 -7.99
C TYR A 204 19.64 -27.35 -7.82
N ARG A 205 19.83 -27.84 -6.59
CA ARG A 205 20.01 -29.29 -6.32
C ARG A 205 18.83 -30.13 -6.82
N LYS A 206 17.60 -29.62 -6.66
CA LYS A 206 16.39 -30.31 -7.15
C LYS A 206 16.38 -30.43 -8.67
N LEU A 207 16.74 -29.36 -9.39
CA LEU A 207 16.74 -29.34 -10.86
C LEU A 207 17.97 -30.05 -11.44
N ALA A 208 19.12 -29.96 -10.79
CA ALA A 208 20.35 -30.63 -11.19
C ALA A 208 20.18 -32.15 -11.19
N LYS A 209 19.47 -32.71 -10.20
CA LYS A 209 19.13 -34.15 -10.16
C LYS A 209 18.28 -34.62 -11.34
N VAL A 210 17.42 -33.74 -11.88
CA VAL A 210 16.49 -34.07 -12.98
C VAL A 210 17.14 -33.88 -14.34
N HIS A 211 18.02 -32.89 -14.48
CA HIS A 211 18.61 -32.51 -15.77
C HIS A 211 20.09 -32.91 -15.89
N HIS A 212 20.61 -33.76 -15.01
CA HIS A 212 22.00 -34.19 -15.05
C HIS A 212 22.27 -35.00 -16.34
N PRO A 213 23.31 -34.67 -17.13
CA PRO A 213 23.62 -35.39 -18.37
C PRO A 213 23.84 -36.88 -18.15
N ASP A 214 24.51 -37.25 -17.06
CA ASP A 214 24.77 -38.66 -16.70
C ASP A 214 23.50 -39.46 -16.34
N MET A 215 22.37 -38.78 -16.12
CA MET A 215 21.06 -39.40 -15.84
C MET A 215 20.12 -39.33 -17.05
N GLY A 216 20.67 -39.10 -18.26
CA GLY A 216 19.89 -38.92 -19.49
C GLY A 216 19.30 -37.51 -19.66
N GLY A 217 19.84 -36.54 -18.93
CA GLY A 217 19.43 -35.14 -19.00
C GLY A 217 20.01 -34.36 -20.17
N ASP A 218 19.41 -33.22 -20.46
CA ASP A 218 19.85 -32.31 -21.52
C ASP A 218 21.04 -31.45 -21.03
N ALA A 219 22.22 -31.74 -21.58
CA ALA A 219 23.47 -31.07 -21.22
C ALA A 219 23.42 -29.55 -21.42
N GLU A 220 22.68 -29.06 -22.43
CA GLU A 220 22.59 -27.64 -22.73
C GLU A 220 21.68 -26.92 -21.71
N LYS A 221 20.57 -27.56 -21.32
CA LYS A 221 19.74 -27.08 -20.21
C LYS A 221 20.48 -27.11 -18.88
N PHE A 222 21.35 -28.09 -18.66
CA PHE A 222 22.17 -28.16 -17.45
C PHE A 222 23.18 -27.01 -17.37
N LYS A 223 23.83 -26.63 -18.48
CA LYS A 223 24.69 -25.43 -18.54
C LYS A 223 23.92 -24.16 -18.20
N GLN A 224 22.72 -23.97 -18.78
CA GLN A 224 21.88 -22.81 -18.49
C GLN A 224 21.45 -22.76 -17.02
N LEU A 225 21.12 -23.92 -16.44
CA LEU A 225 20.79 -24.05 -15.03
C LEU A 225 21.96 -23.66 -14.12
N ASN A 226 23.18 -24.13 -14.42
CA ASN A 226 24.38 -23.80 -13.66
C ASN A 226 24.73 -22.30 -13.76
N ALA A 227 24.60 -21.71 -14.95
CA ALA A 227 24.79 -20.27 -15.15
C ALA A 227 23.77 -19.44 -14.36
N ALA A 228 22.50 -19.85 -14.35
CA ALA A 228 21.45 -19.21 -13.57
C ALA A 228 21.69 -19.31 -12.06
N HIS A 229 22.16 -20.46 -11.58
CA HIS A 229 22.52 -20.67 -10.18
C HIS A 229 23.67 -19.74 -9.73
N LYS A 230 24.77 -19.69 -10.47
CA LYS A 230 25.89 -18.78 -10.20
C LYS A 230 25.46 -17.31 -10.15
N GLN A 231 24.65 -16.88 -11.12
CA GLN A 231 24.14 -15.51 -11.16
C GLN A 231 23.30 -15.17 -9.92
N MET A 232 22.45 -16.09 -9.47
CA MET A 232 21.59 -15.85 -8.31
C MET A 232 22.35 -15.93 -6.99
N LEU A 233 23.45 -16.70 -6.91
CA LEU A 233 24.36 -16.67 -5.76
C LEU A 233 25.09 -15.33 -5.64
N LEU A 234 25.59 -14.78 -6.76
CA LEU A 234 26.19 -13.45 -6.78
C LEU A 234 25.19 -12.37 -6.31
N TRP A 235 23.92 -12.48 -6.73
CA TRP A 235 22.86 -11.62 -6.20
C TRP A 235 22.63 -11.84 -4.70
N ALA A 236 22.70 -13.08 -4.22
CA ALA A 236 22.48 -13.41 -2.81
C ALA A 236 23.57 -12.88 -1.86
N GLU A 237 24.78 -12.65 -2.36
CA GLU A 237 25.87 -12.00 -1.63
C GLU A 237 25.60 -10.50 -1.40
N ASN A 238 24.95 -9.84 -2.37
CA ASN A 238 24.60 -8.41 -2.29
C ASN A 238 23.13 -8.17 -2.68
N PRO A 239 22.16 -8.62 -1.86
CA PRO A 239 20.76 -8.59 -2.25
C PRO A 239 20.20 -7.17 -2.23
N LEU A 240 19.71 -6.72 -3.38
CA LEU A 240 19.03 -5.44 -3.49
C LEU A 240 17.53 -5.65 -3.23
N PHE A 241 16.95 -4.85 -2.34
CA PHE A 241 15.50 -4.86 -2.06
C PHE A 241 14.86 -3.52 -2.42
N VAL A 242 13.61 -3.58 -2.90
CA VAL A 242 12.72 -2.43 -3.05
C VAL A 242 11.61 -2.54 -2.01
N SER A 243 11.53 -1.56 -1.11
CA SER A 243 10.33 -1.33 -0.32
C SER A 243 9.31 -0.59 -1.20
N ARG A 244 8.11 -1.13 -1.40
CA ARG A 244 7.03 -0.35 -2.03
C ARG A 244 6.55 0.68 -1.01
N LYS A 245 6.95 1.94 -1.20
CA LYS A 245 6.63 3.02 -0.28
C LYS A 245 5.26 3.68 -0.51
N ALA A 246 4.51 3.25 -1.54
CA ALA A 246 3.23 3.83 -1.95
C ALA A 246 2.03 3.08 -1.36
N LEU A 247 0.98 3.83 -0.98
CA LEU A 247 -0.32 3.30 -0.58
C LEU A 247 -1.21 3.10 -1.84
N GLU A 248 -2.25 2.27 -1.75
CA GLU A 248 -3.08 1.92 -2.91
C GLU A 248 -3.86 3.11 -3.47
N GLU A 249 -4.52 3.90 -2.60
CA GLU A 249 -5.41 5.00 -3.01
C GLU A 249 -4.88 6.39 -2.64
N CYS A 250 -3.75 6.46 -1.92
CA CYS A 250 -3.26 7.70 -1.32
C CYS A 250 -1.83 8.00 -1.77
N TRP A 251 -1.53 9.28 -1.95
CA TRP A 251 -0.16 9.76 -2.01
C TRP A 251 0.50 9.52 -0.67
N SER A 252 1.74 9.05 -0.64
CA SER A 252 2.46 8.75 0.60
C SER A 252 3.78 9.49 0.69
N TYR A 253 4.09 10.01 1.88
CA TYR A 253 5.33 10.68 2.20
C TYR A 253 6.14 9.85 3.19
N ASP A 254 7.44 9.73 2.92
CA ASP A 254 8.40 9.15 3.85
C ASP A 254 9.52 10.15 4.12
N ALA A 255 9.64 10.55 5.39
CA ALA A 255 10.61 11.53 5.85
C ALA A 255 12.07 11.09 5.67
N HIS A 256 12.35 9.78 5.65
CA HIS A 256 13.71 9.27 5.43
C HIS A 256 14.20 9.57 4.01
N THR A 257 13.31 9.44 3.02
CA THR A 257 13.62 9.77 1.62
C THR A 257 13.23 11.19 1.25
N ASN A 258 12.46 11.88 2.08
CA ASN A 258 11.87 13.20 1.82
C ASN A 258 11.13 13.29 0.47
N ILE A 259 10.46 12.21 0.08
CA ILE A 259 9.82 12.02 -1.22
C ILE A 259 8.35 11.68 -1.01
N TRP A 260 7.51 12.28 -1.87
CA TRP A 260 6.13 11.87 -2.07
C TRP A 260 6.06 10.81 -3.17
N SER A 261 5.36 9.72 -2.92
CA SER A 261 5.10 8.65 -3.89
C SER A 261 3.63 8.68 -4.31
N PRO A 262 3.32 8.56 -5.61
CA PRO A 262 1.94 8.48 -6.09
C PRO A 262 1.28 7.16 -5.68
N PRO A 263 -0.07 7.12 -5.63
CA PRO A 263 -0.84 5.88 -5.50
C PRO A 263 -0.42 4.79 -6.52
N LEU A 264 -0.65 3.52 -6.17
CA LEU A 264 -0.15 2.34 -6.91
C LEU A 264 -0.85 2.10 -8.25
#